data_AF-G2LGM8-F1
#
_entry.id   AF-G2LGM8-F1
#
_cell.length_a   1.000
_cell.length_b   1.000
_cell.length_c   1.000
_cell.angle_alpha   90.00
_cell.angle_beta   90.00
_cell.angle_gamma   90.00
#
_symmetry.space_group_name_H-M   'P 1'
#
loop_
_entity.id
_entity.type
_entity.pdbx_description
1 polymer ?
#
loop_
_entity_poly.entity_id
_entity_poly.type
_entity_poly.pdbx_seq_one_letter_code
_entity_poly.pdbx_strand_id
1 'polypeptide(L)'
;MAKLSPDDWEQIRAEREAGLSFRRLASRHGISKTAIIQRAKAEGWGDGADVAELVRRKASARVAGVDIASPEKKAAAIDTAAELAADVIRRHQAEAEQVRELFWRGLEASRAAETLDEKRLAFETLKAAKISSETALNLQRMERISHGLDNQGGKVELVIERSYGIAA
;
A
#
# COMPACT_ATOMS: atom_id res chain seq x y z
N MET A 1 34.73 -14.86 21.15
CA MET A 1 34.38 -13.76 20.24
C MET A 1 33.40 -12.85 20.97
N ALA A 2 33.66 -11.54 21.01
CA ALA A 2 32.73 -10.59 21.61
C ALA A 2 31.37 -10.69 20.91
N LYS A 3 30.30 -10.74 21.68
CA LYS A 3 28.93 -10.78 21.16
C LYS A 3 28.63 -9.37 20.65
N LEU A 4 28.44 -9.24 19.34
CA LEU A 4 28.03 -7.96 18.72
C LEU A 4 26.74 -7.46 19.33
N SER A 5 26.64 -6.15 19.52
CA SER A 5 25.42 -5.49 19.97
C SER A 5 24.34 -5.55 18.87
N PRO A 6 23.06 -5.37 19.22
CA PRO A 6 21.99 -5.20 18.23
C PRO A 6 22.29 -4.09 17.21
N ASP A 7 22.87 -2.97 17.66
CA ASP A 7 23.20 -1.81 16.83
C ASP A 7 24.27 -2.16 15.76
N ASP A 8 25.27 -2.97 16.13
CA ASP A 8 26.29 -3.44 15.18
C ASP A 8 25.64 -4.28 14.06
N TRP A 9 24.65 -5.11 14.41
CA TRP A 9 23.93 -5.92 13.43
C TRP A 9 23.02 -5.10 12.52
N GLU A 10 22.39 -4.05 13.04
CA GLU A 10 21.66 -3.10 12.21
C GLU A 10 22.57 -2.38 11.23
N GLN A 11 23.78 -1.98 11.67
CA GLN A 11 24.75 -1.34 10.79
C GLN A 11 25.23 -2.28 9.68
N ILE A 12 25.54 -3.54 10.01
CA ILE A 12 25.93 -4.57 9.02
C ILE A 12 24.78 -4.83 8.03
N ARG A 13 23.53 -4.88 8.50
CA ARG A 13 22.35 -5.02 7.66
C ARG A 13 22.18 -3.83 6.73
N ALA A 14 22.30 -2.61 7.23
CA ALA A 14 22.18 -1.39 6.44
C ALA A 14 23.24 -1.34 5.33
N GLU A 15 24.48 -1.72 5.62
CA GLU A 15 25.54 -1.81 4.62
C GLU A 15 25.29 -2.93 3.60
N ARG A 16 24.74 -4.08 4.04
CA ARG A 16 24.36 -5.16 3.12
C ARG A 16 23.29 -4.72 2.14
N GLU A 17 22.24 -4.09 2.66
CA GLU A 17 21.12 -3.56 1.90
C GLU A 17 21.56 -2.40 0.99
N ALA A 18 22.63 -1.67 1.34
CA ALA A 18 23.27 -0.68 0.47
C ALA A 18 24.14 -1.29 -0.65
N GLY A 19 24.19 -2.62 -0.79
CA GLY A 19 24.87 -3.31 -1.87
C GLY A 19 26.26 -3.85 -1.54
N LEU A 20 26.72 -3.78 -0.28
CA LEU A 20 28.01 -4.39 0.07
C LEU A 20 27.92 -5.92 0.05
N SER A 21 28.92 -6.56 -0.55
CA SER A 21 29.01 -8.02 -0.55
C SER A 21 29.35 -8.56 0.85
N PHE A 22 28.89 -9.77 1.15
CA PHE A 22 29.20 -10.45 2.42
C PHE A 22 30.71 -10.56 2.70
N ARG A 23 31.55 -10.61 1.66
CA ARG A 23 33.01 -10.62 1.81
C ARG A 23 33.54 -9.28 2.32
N ARG A 24 33.03 -8.15 1.80
CA ARG A 24 33.40 -6.82 2.29
C ARG A 24 32.88 -6.56 3.69
N LEU A 25 31.66 -6.98 4.01
CA LEU A 25 31.09 -6.86 5.36
C LEU A 25 31.92 -7.63 6.39
N ALA A 26 32.29 -8.88 6.08
CA ALA A 26 33.14 -9.69 6.95
C ALA A 26 34.50 -9.02 7.23
N SER A 27 35.12 -8.48 6.18
CA SER A 27 36.40 -7.76 6.29
C SER A 27 36.30 -6.47 7.10
N ARG A 28 35.20 -5.73 6.96
CA ARG A 28 35.01 -4.41 7.59
C ARG A 28 34.69 -4.52 9.07
N HIS A 29 33.84 -5.49 9.42
CA HIS A 29 33.35 -5.65 10.79
C HIS A 29 34.14 -6.71 11.59
N GLY A 30 35.09 -7.41 10.95
CA GLY A 30 35.90 -8.44 11.61
C GLY A 30 35.12 -9.70 11.98
N ILE A 31 34.05 -10.00 11.23
CA ILE A 31 33.10 -11.08 11.53
C ILE A 31 33.17 -12.16 10.46
N SER A 32 32.92 -13.41 10.87
CA SER A 32 32.77 -14.52 9.94
C SER A 32 31.69 -14.23 8.89
N LYS A 33 32.08 -14.32 7.61
CA LYS A 33 31.16 -14.26 6.46
C LYS A 33 29.97 -15.22 6.63
N THR A 34 30.22 -16.40 7.19
CA THR A 34 29.18 -17.42 7.41
C THR A 34 28.14 -16.96 8.44
N ALA A 35 28.56 -16.27 9.51
CA ALA A 35 27.65 -15.73 10.51
C ALA A 35 26.74 -14.65 9.93
N ILE A 36 27.29 -13.77 9.09
CA ILE A 36 26.52 -12.74 8.39
C ILE A 36 25.52 -13.38 7.42
N ILE A 37 25.92 -14.41 6.66
CA ILE A 37 25.01 -15.13 5.74
C ILE A 37 23.88 -15.83 6.48
N GLN A 38 24.17 -16.53 7.58
CA GLN A 38 23.14 -17.23 8.35
C GLN A 38 22.09 -16.26 8.89
N ARG A 39 22.54 -15.12 9.44
CA ARG A 39 21.64 -14.10 9.94
C ARG A 39 20.87 -13.39 8.84
N ALA A 40 21.53 -13.05 7.73
CA ALA A 40 20.90 -12.46 6.56
C ALA A 40 19.80 -13.37 5.97
N LYS A 41 20.00 -14.70 5.99
CA LYS A 41 18.97 -15.66 5.58
C LYS A 41 17.82 -15.74 6.59
N ALA A 42 18.12 -15.76 7.89
CA ALA A 42 17.11 -15.81 8.93
C ALA A 42 16.21 -14.55 8.96
N GLU A 43 16.76 -13.39 8.61
CA GLU A 43 16.08 -12.10 8.65
C GLU A 43 15.68 -11.55 7.26
N GLY A 44 15.99 -12.27 6.18
CA GLY A 44 15.63 -11.90 4.81
C GLY A 44 16.28 -10.61 4.30
N TRP A 45 17.59 -10.43 4.50
CA TRP A 45 18.28 -9.21 4.08
C TRP A 45 18.39 -9.11 2.55
N GLY A 46 18.05 -7.93 2.01
CA GLY A 46 18.18 -7.62 0.59
C GLY A 46 19.64 -7.45 0.15
N ASP A 47 19.91 -7.63 -1.13
CA ASP A 47 21.27 -7.57 -1.68
C ASP A 47 21.69 -6.22 -2.26
N GLY A 48 20.79 -5.24 -2.22
CA GLY A 48 20.98 -3.92 -2.80
C GLY A 48 20.73 -3.85 -4.31
N ALA A 49 20.26 -4.93 -4.95
CA ALA A 49 19.93 -4.91 -6.37
C ALA A 49 18.69 -4.07 -6.69
N ASP A 50 17.75 -3.95 -5.74
CA ASP A 50 16.60 -3.05 -5.83
C ASP A 50 16.67 -1.93 -4.77
N VAL A 51 17.59 -1.00 -5.00
CA VAL A 51 17.72 0.23 -4.19
C VAL A 51 16.41 1.01 -4.18
N ALA A 52 15.62 0.96 -5.25
CA ALA A 52 14.35 1.65 -5.35
C ALA A 52 13.30 1.03 -4.41
N GLU A 53 13.24 -0.30 -4.29
CA GLU A 53 12.39 -1.00 -3.32
C GLU A 53 12.81 -0.70 -1.88
N LEU A 54 14.12 -0.68 -1.62
CA LEU A 54 14.68 -0.32 -0.31
C LEU A 54 14.32 1.11 0.11
N VAL A 55 14.42 2.06 -0.83
CA VAL A 55 14.02 3.45 -0.61
C VAL A 55 12.51 3.55 -0.41
N ARG A 56 11.68 2.87 -1.21
CA ARG A 56 10.22 2.82 -1.02
C ARG A 56 9.86 2.28 0.36
N ARG A 57 10.44 1.14 0.76
CA ARG A 57 10.20 0.52 2.06
C ARG A 57 10.61 1.41 3.23
N LYS A 58 11.80 2.05 3.16
CA LYS A 58 12.26 2.98 4.20
C LYS A 58 11.44 4.27 4.25
N ALA A 59 11.02 4.79 3.09
CA ALA A 59 10.14 5.96 3.02
C ALA A 59 8.77 5.65 3.63
N SER A 60 8.15 4.54 3.26
CA SER A 60 6.88 4.08 3.86
C SER A 60 7.00 3.86 5.37
N ALA A 61 8.09 3.24 5.85
CA ALA A 61 8.31 3.05 7.29
C ALA A 61 8.49 4.37 8.05
N ARG A 62 9.18 5.36 7.46
CA ARG A 62 9.34 6.70 8.04
C ARG A 62 8.05 7.50 8.04
N VAL A 63 7.30 7.46 6.94
CA VAL A 63 5.98 8.11 6.84
C VAL A 63 5.00 7.51 7.86
N ALA A 64 5.07 6.20 8.08
CA ALA A 64 4.27 5.52 9.10
C ALA A 64 4.78 5.72 10.54
N GLY A 65 5.98 6.29 10.75
CA GLY A 65 6.57 6.49 12.08
C GLY A 65 6.97 5.20 12.80
N VAL A 66 7.25 4.12 12.04
CA VAL A 66 7.36 2.77 12.57
C VAL A 66 8.83 2.36 12.77
N ASP A 67 9.18 2.03 14.02
CA ASP A 67 10.41 1.32 14.38
C ASP A 67 10.09 -0.17 14.69
N ILE A 68 10.53 -1.08 13.83
CA ILE A 68 10.10 -2.50 13.79
C ILE A 68 11.09 -3.43 14.52
N ALA A 69 11.72 -2.95 15.60
CA ALA A 69 12.75 -3.71 16.30
C ALA A 69 12.25 -4.96 17.05
N SER A 70 10.94 -5.13 17.26
CA SER A 70 10.35 -6.28 18.00
C SER A 70 9.04 -6.77 17.38
N PRO A 71 8.66 -8.04 17.58
CA PRO A 71 7.37 -8.60 17.11
C PRO A 71 6.15 -7.81 17.60
N GLU A 72 6.15 -7.33 18.84
CA GLU A 72 5.07 -6.56 19.44
C GLU A 72 4.94 -5.18 18.77
N LYS A 73 6.08 -4.49 18.55
CA LYS A 73 6.10 -3.23 17.79
C LYS A 73 5.67 -3.44 16.33
N LYS A 74 5.97 -4.60 15.75
CA LYS A 74 5.54 -4.98 14.39
C LYS A 74 4.03 -5.15 14.32
N ALA A 75 3.42 -5.81 15.29
CA ALA A 75 1.96 -5.95 15.37
C ALA A 75 1.28 -4.58 15.50
N ALA A 76 1.74 -3.75 16.44
CA ALA A 76 1.20 -2.40 16.63
C ALA A 76 1.35 -1.51 15.37
N ALA A 77 2.47 -1.66 14.65
CA ALA A 77 2.69 -0.96 13.39
C ALA A 77 1.76 -1.43 12.27
N ILE A 78 1.48 -2.73 12.19
CA ILE A 78 0.52 -3.30 11.24
C ILE A 78 -0.88 -2.78 11.55
N ASP A 79 -1.29 -2.79 12.82
CA ASP A 79 -2.60 -2.29 13.25
C ASP A 79 -2.75 -0.79 12.94
N THR A 80 -1.71 0.01 13.20
CA THR A 80 -1.71 1.44 12.86
C THR A 80 -1.83 1.66 11.35
N ALA A 81 -1.08 0.91 10.54
CA ALA A 81 -1.17 1.00 9.09
C ALA A 81 -2.54 0.53 8.56
N ALA A 82 -3.13 -0.49 9.17
CA ALA A 82 -4.47 -0.98 8.83
C ALA A 82 -5.54 0.05 9.17
N GLU A 83 -5.44 0.75 10.31
CA GLU A 83 -6.37 1.80 10.69
C GLU A 83 -6.31 2.98 9.72
N LEU A 84 -5.10 3.43 9.35
CA LEU A 84 -4.92 4.50 8.36
C LEU A 84 -5.50 4.10 6.99
N ALA A 85 -5.32 2.83 6.57
CA ALA A 85 -5.92 2.32 5.35
C ALA A 85 -7.46 2.29 5.44
N ALA A 86 -8.00 1.89 6.59
CA ALA A 86 -9.44 1.85 6.85
C ALA A 86 -10.05 3.26 6.83
N ASP A 87 -9.36 4.27 7.37
CA ASP A 87 -9.77 5.67 7.31
C ASP A 87 -9.88 6.19 5.87
N VAL A 88 -8.87 5.90 5.03
CA VAL A 88 -8.89 6.24 3.60
C VAL A 88 -10.10 5.60 2.93
N ILE A 89 -10.32 4.29 3.16
CA ILE A 89 -11.45 3.56 2.58
C ILE A 89 -12.80 4.14 3.04
N ARG A 90 -12.98 4.40 4.34
CA ARG A 90 -14.22 4.97 4.89
C ARG A 90 -14.53 6.33 4.30
N ARG A 91 -13.52 7.19 4.14
CA ARG A 91 -13.72 8.50 3.49
C ARG A 91 -14.08 8.35 2.02
N HIS A 92 -13.43 7.46 1.28
CA HIS A 92 -13.76 7.20 -0.13
C HIS A 92 -15.20 6.69 -0.30
N GLN A 93 -15.68 5.85 0.63
CA GLN A 93 -17.07 5.41 0.67
C GLN A 93 -18.03 6.58 0.92
N ALA A 94 -17.72 7.48 1.85
CA ALA A 94 -18.54 8.66 2.13
C ALA A 94 -18.58 9.64 0.94
N GLU A 95 -17.44 9.86 0.27
CA GLU A 95 -17.36 10.68 -0.96
C GLU A 95 -18.19 10.05 -2.10
N ALA A 96 -18.14 8.73 -2.25
CA ALA A 96 -18.94 8.01 -3.24
C ALA A 96 -20.46 8.15 -2.96
N GLU A 97 -20.87 8.13 -1.69
CA GLU A 97 -22.27 8.34 -1.34
C GLU A 97 -22.74 9.77 -1.64
N GLN A 98 -21.89 10.78 -1.43
CA GLN A 98 -22.22 12.18 -1.80
C GLN A 98 -22.44 12.33 -3.31
N VAL A 99 -21.60 11.69 -4.13
CA VAL A 99 -21.77 11.65 -5.59
C VAL A 99 -23.08 10.94 -5.97
N ARG A 100 -23.38 9.82 -5.29
CA ARG A 100 -24.62 9.05 -5.49
C ARG A 100 -25.85 9.88 -5.15
N GLU A 101 -25.84 10.61 -4.03
CA GLU A 101 -26.94 11.50 -3.64
C GLU A 101 -27.18 12.59 -4.68
N LEU A 102 -26.11 13.26 -5.14
CA LEU A 102 -26.21 14.31 -6.14
C LEU A 102 -26.78 13.79 -7.48
N PHE A 103 -26.37 12.58 -7.89
CA PHE A 103 -26.92 11.92 -9.06
C PHE A 103 -28.42 11.66 -8.91
N TRP A 104 -28.86 11.07 -7.80
CA TRP A 104 -30.27 10.75 -7.58
C TRP A 104 -31.13 12.02 -7.48
N ARG A 105 -30.64 13.06 -6.83
CA ARG A 105 -31.30 14.38 -6.80
C ARG A 105 -31.47 14.96 -8.20
N GLY A 106 -30.44 14.91 -9.04
CA GLY A 106 -30.51 15.37 -10.43
C GLY A 106 -31.51 14.55 -11.26
N LEU A 107 -31.56 13.23 -11.04
CA LEU A 107 -32.47 12.34 -11.75
C LEU A 107 -33.93 12.55 -11.32
N GLU A 108 -34.18 12.73 -10.03
CA GLU A 108 -35.49 13.05 -9.49
C GLU A 108 -35.98 14.39 -10.03
N ALA A 109 -35.16 15.44 -9.95
CA ALA A 109 -35.48 16.75 -10.53
C ALA A 109 -35.75 16.66 -12.05
N SER A 110 -34.98 15.86 -12.78
CA SER A 110 -35.19 15.67 -14.22
C SER A 110 -36.51 14.98 -14.56
N ARG A 111 -37.00 14.09 -13.68
CA ARG A 111 -38.28 13.39 -13.86
C ARG A 111 -39.47 14.27 -13.50
N ALA A 112 -39.30 15.13 -12.51
CA ALA A 112 -40.34 16.06 -12.05
C ALA A 112 -40.45 17.33 -12.92
N ALA A 113 -39.44 17.64 -13.74
CA ALA A 113 -39.40 18.86 -14.53
C ALA A 113 -40.48 18.91 -15.63
N GLU A 114 -41.32 19.93 -15.59
CA GLU A 114 -42.42 20.15 -16.54
C GLU A 114 -42.03 21.18 -17.62
N THR A 115 -41.17 22.13 -17.25
CA THR A 115 -40.71 23.21 -18.13
C THR A 115 -39.32 22.94 -18.72
N LEU A 116 -38.98 23.67 -19.78
CA LEU A 116 -37.65 23.59 -20.37
C LEU A 116 -36.55 24.07 -19.41
N ASP A 117 -36.83 25.10 -18.61
CA ASP A 117 -35.85 25.66 -17.69
C ASP A 117 -35.59 24.73 -16.49
N GLU A 118 -36.63 24.07 -15.95
CA GLU A 118 -36.46 23.02 -14.94
C GLU A 118 -35.65 21.83 -15.48
N LYS A 119 -35.91 21.41 -16.73
CA LYS A 119 -35.13 20.34 -17.38
C LYS A 119 -33.67 20.73 -17.53
N ARG A 120 -33.39 21.99 -17.87
CA ARG A 120 -32.02 22.52 -17.94
C ARG A 120 -31.34 22.50 -16.57
N LEU A 121 -32.01 22.97 -15.51
CA LEU A 121 -31.47 22.95 -14.15
C LEU A 121 -31.18 21.53 -13.64
N ALA A 122 -32.09 20.59 -13.89
CA ALA A 122 -31.88 19.19 -13.56
C ALA A 122 -30.69 18.59 -14.34
N PHE A 123 -30.55 18.94 -15.62
CA PHE A 123 -29.42 18.54 -16.44
C PHE A 123 -28.08 19.11 -15.93
N GLU A 124 -28.04 20.36 -15.48
CA GLU A 124 -26.85 20.94 -14.83
C GLU A 124 -26.47 20.15 -13.57
N THR A 125 -27.46 19.73 -12.77
CA THR A 125 -27.23 18.91 -11.57
C THR A 125 -26.64 17.54 -11.93
N LEU A 126 -27.17 16.88 -12.97
CA LEU A 126 -26.64 15.61 -13.46
C LEU A 126 -25.22 15.74 -14.03
N LYS A 127 -24.92 16.84 -14.73
CA LYS A 127 -23.55 17.16 -15.17
C LYS A 127 -22.62 17.36 -13.99
N ALA A 128 -23.05 18.09 -12.96
CA ALA A 128 -22.27 18.27 -11.74
C ALA A 128 -21.99 16.93 -11.05
N ALA A 129 -22.96 16.01 -11.00
CA ALA A 129 -22.77 14.65 -10.49
C ALA A 129 -21.71 13.87 -11.27
N LYS A 130 -21.73 13.92 -12.62
CA LYS A 130 -20.72 13.30 -13.48
C LYS A 130 -19.32 13.89 -13.24
N ILE A 131 -19.20 15.21 -13.19
CA ILE A 131 -17.89 15.86 -12.97
C ILE A 131 -17.35 15.52 -11.58
N SER A 132 -18.23 15.48 -10.57
CA SER A 132 -17.89 15.10 -9.21
C SER A 132 -17.42 13.65 -9.14
N SER A 133 -18.08 12.73 -9.85
CA SER A 133 -17.68 11.31 -9.87
C SER A 133 -16.29 11.10 -10.49
N GLU A 134 -16.00 11.77 -11.61
CA GLU A 134 -14.69 11.70 -12.27
C GLU A 134 -13.60 12.33 -11.40
N THR A 135 -13.90 13.45 -10.75
CA THR A 135 -12.96 14.13 -9.84
C THR A 135 -12.66 13.27 -8.62
N ALA A 136 -13.70 12.71 -7.98
CA ALA A 136 -13.55 11.80 -6.85
C ALA A 136 -12.71 10.58 -7.23
N LEU A 137 -13.00 9.93 -8.37
CA LEU A 137 -12.24 8.78 -8.85
C LEU A 137 -10.75 9.09 -9.00
N ASN A 138 -10.40 10.26 -9.56
CA ASN A 138 -9.01 10.66 -9.73
C ASN A 138 -8.33 10.94 -8.38
N LEU A 139 -9.00 11.65 -7.46
CA LEU A 139 -8.46 11.94 -6.13
C LEU A 139 -8.23 10.64 -5.34
N GLN A 140 -9.23 9.77 -5.30
CA GLN A 140 -9.16 8.49 -4.61
C GLN A 140 -8.05 7.62 -5.18
N ARG A 141 -7.90 7.56 -6.50
CA ARG A 141 -6.80 6.83 -7.14
C ARG A 141 -5.44 7.38 -6.75
N MET A 142 -5.23 8.70 -6.83
CA MET A 142 -3.95 9.31 -6.44
C MET A 142 -3.60 9.01 -4.99
N GLU A 143 -4.58 9.09 -4.11
CA GLU A 143 -4.42 8.83 -2.69
C GLU A 143 -4.15 7.35 -2.40
N ARG A 144 -4.90 6.43 -3.02
CA ARG A 144 -4.65 4.98 -2.87
C ARG A 144 -3.26 4.60 -3.35
N ILE A 145 -2.78 5.21 -4.42
CA ILE A 145 -1.39 5.04 -4.90
C ILE A 145 -0.39 5.57 -3.88
N SER A 146 -0.60 6.78 -3.32
CA SER A 146 0.33 7.35 -2.34
C SER A 146 0.37 6.58 -1.02
N HIS A 147 -0.74 5.94 -0.66
CA HIS A 147 -0.84 5.07 0.53
C HIS A 147 -0.49 3.59 0.25
N GLY A 148 -0.14 3.23 -0.99
CA GLY A 148 0.20 1.84 -1.35
C GLY A 148 -0.98 0.86 -1.27
N LEU A 149 -2.22 1.35 -1.30
CA LEU A 149 -3.44 0.54 -1.26
C LEU A 149 -3.82 -0.04 -2.62
N ASP A 150 -3.31 0.55 -3.70
CA ASP A 150 -3.43 0.01 -5.04
C ASP A 150 -2.16 -0.75 -5.42
N ASN A 151 -2.29 -2.08 -5.41
CA ASN A 151 -1.22 -3.00 -5.79
C ASN A 151 -0.86 -2.79 -7.27
N GLN A 152 0.33 -2.27 -7.56
CA GLN A 152 0.89 -2.33 -8.91
C GLN A 152 1.42 -3.74 -9.29
N GLY A 153 1.23 -4.78 -8.46
CA GLY A 153 1.94 -6.05 -8.64
C GLY A 153 1.23 -7.36 -8.29
N GLY A 154 -0.10 -7.39 -8.14
CA GLY A 154 -0.81 -8.61 -7.76
C GLY A 154 -1.93 -8.97 -8.73
N LYS A 155 -1.62 -9.60 -9.86
CA LYS A 155 -2.65 -10.39 -10.57
C LYS A 155 -3.06 -11.51 -9.62
N VAL A 156 -4.28 -11.44 -9.07
CA VAL A 156 -4.89 -12.58 -8.41
C VAL A 156 -5.21 -13.59 -9.50
N GLU A 157 -4.33 -14.57 -9.69
CA GLU A 157 -4.59 -15.71 -10.57
C GLU A 157 -5.60 -16.62 -9.86
N LEU A 158 -6.87 -16.49 -10.21
CA LEU A 158 -7.92 -17.43 -9.78
C LEU A 158 -7.74 -18.74 -10.54
N VAL A 159 -7.01 -19.69 -9.94
CA VAL A 159 -6.95 -21.07 -10.42
C VAL A 159 -8.26 -21.76 -10.03
N ILE A 160 -9.17 -21.88 -10.99
CA ILE A 160 -10.38 -22.71 -10.82
C ILE A 160 -9.99 -24.15 -11.15
N GLU A 161 -9.67 -24.95 -10.13
CA GLU A 161 -9.52 -26.39 -10.28
C GLU A 161 -10.89 -27.01 -10.56
N ARG A 162 -11.13 -27.39 -11.83
CA ARG A 162 -12.26 -28.24 -12.18
C ARG A 162 -11.88 -29.69 -11.88
N SER A 163 -12.32 -30.21 -10.74
CA SER A 163 -12.31 -31.65 -10.49
C SER A 163 -13.35 -32.30 -11.41
N TYR A 164 -12.93 -32.77 -12.58
CA TYR A 164 -13.74 -33.70 -13.35
C TYR A 164 -13.80 -35.00 -12.54
N GLY A 165 -14.95 -35.26 -11.91
CA GLY A 165 -15.21 -36.50 -11.20
C GLY A 165 -14.88 -37.67 -12.12
N ILE A 166 -13.97 -38.53 -11.66
CA ILE A 166 -13.68 -39.80 -12.31
C ILE A 166 -14.98 -40.61 -12.19
N ALA A 167 -15.72 -40.73 -13.30
CA ALA A 167 -16.79 -41.69 -13.40
C ALA A 167 -16.16 -43.09 -13.27
N ALA A 168 -16.64 -43.82 -12.27
CA ALA A 168 -16.29 -45.21 -11.98
C ALA A 168 -16.72 -46.16 -13.11
#